data_AF-A0A1C4X6X3-F1
#
_entry.id   AF-A0A1C4X6X3-F1
#
_cell.length_a   1.000
_cell.length_b   1.000
_cell.length_c   1.000
_cell.angle_alpha   90.00
_cell.angle_beta   90.00
_cell.angle_gamma   90.00
#
_symmetry.space_group_name_H-M   'P 1'
#
loop_
_entity.id
_entity.type
_entity.pdbx_description
1 polymer ?
#
loop_
_entity_poly.entity_id
_entity_poly.type
_entity_poly.pdbx_seq_one_letter_code
_entity_poly.pdbx_strand_id
1 'polypeptide(L)' 'MNAEQEQVILAVHVRGLDGMCAGCRAWWARLTPYPCWQAEWATSRQARAITARFLDGVR' A
#
# COMPACT_ATOMS: atom_id res chain seq x y z
N MET A 1 11.93 -1.01 8.14
CA MET A 1 10.69 -1.72 7.72
C MET A 1 10.93 -2.29 6.34
N ASN A 2 10.73 -3.60 6.22
CA ASN A 2 11.14 -4.41 5.07
C ASN A 2 10.18 -4.17 3.89
N ALA A 3 10.69 -4.16 2.65
CA ALA A 3 9.85 -4.06 1.45
C ALA A 3 8.75 -5.13 1.41
N GLU A 4 8.99 -6.28 2.05
CA GLU A 4 8.01 -7.34 2.29
C GLU A 4 6.75 -6.87 3.01
N GLN A 5 6.86 -5.97 3.99
CA GLN A 5 5.70 -5.45 4.73
C GLN A 5 4.83 -4.55 3.84
N GLU A 6 5.46 -3.77 2.96
CA GLU A 6 4.75 -2.96 1.97
C GLU A 6 3.97 -3.85 0.99
N GLN A 7 4.59 -4.97 0.56
CA GLN A 7 3.93 -5.94 -0.33
C GLN A 7 2.75 -6.64 0.34
N VAL A 8 2.90 -7.08 1.59
CA VAL A 8 1.80 -7.70 2.36
C VAL A 8 0.64 -6.70 2.53
N ILE A 9 0.95 -5.43 2.83
CA ILE A 9 -0.09 -4.39 2.93
C ILE A 9 -0.80 -4.22 1.59
N LEU A 10 -0.10 -4.07 0.46
CA LEU A 10 -0.75 -3.90 -0.84
C LEU A 10 -1.52 -5.13 -1.31
N ALA A 11 -1.09 -6.33 -0.95
CA ALA A 11 -1.79 -7.58 -1.29
C ALA A 11 -3.14 -7.70 -0.56
N VAL A 12 -3.24 -7.16 0.65
CA VAL A 12 -4.43 -7.31 1.50
C VAL A 12 -5.35 -6.09 1.42
N HIS A 13 -4.79 -4.89 1.35
CA HIS A 13 -5.53 -3.64 1.32
C HIS A 13 -5.99 -3.28 -0.10
N VAL A 14 -6.84 -4.12 -0.71
CA VAL A 14 -7.39 -3.91 -2.07
C VAL A 14 -8.78 -3.28 -2.07
N ARG A 15 -9.21 -2.74 -3.22
CA ARG A 15 -10.57 -2.22 -3.44
C ARG A 15 -11.58 -3.37 -3.49
N GLY A 16 -12.54 -3.39 -2.55
CA GLY A 16 -13.72 -4.25 -2.60
C GLY A 16 -14.77 -3.74 -3.59
N LEU A 17 -15.75 -4.59 -3.91
CA LEU A 17 -16.85 -4.26 -4.83
C LEU A 17 -17.70 -3.06 -4.37
N ASP A 18 -17.74 -2.83 -3.06
CA ASP A 18 -18.43 -1.70 -2.42
C ASP A 18 -17.57 -0.42 -2.36
N GLY A 19 -16.40 -0.42 -3.00
CA GLY A 19 -15.46 0.69 -2.98
C GLY A 19 -14.68 0.84 -1.66
N MET A 20 -14.87 -0.07 -0.70
CA MET A 20 -14.20 -0.05 0.58
C MET A 20 -12.91 -0.89 0.56
N CYS A 21 -11.99 -0.61 1.48
CA CYS A 21 -10.76 -1.38 1.61
C CYS A 21 -11.05 -2.74 2.26
N ALA A 22 -10.75 -3.83 1.52
CA ALA A 22 -10.92 -5.20 2.00
C ALA A 22 -10.02 -5.50 3.23
N GLY A 23 -8.75 -5.06 3.19
CA GLY A 23 -7.80 -5.28 4.28
C GLY A 23 -8.20 -4.59 5.59
N CYS A 24 -8.70 -3.35 5.53
CA CYS A 24 -9.19 -2.66 6.73
C CYS A 24 -10.38 -3.37 7.37
N ARG A 25 -11.25 -3.98 6.56
CA ARG A 25 -12.36 -4.80 7.05
C ARG A 25 -11.86 -6.11 7.66
N ALA A 26 -10.96 -6.81 6.96
CA ALA A 26 -10.48 -8.12 7.38
C ALA A 26 -9.64 -8.09 8.67
N TRP A 27 -8.76 -7.10 8.82
CA TRP A 27 -7.84 -7.04 9.95
C TRP A 27 -8.37 -6.26 11.14
N TRP A 28 -9.16 -5.21 10.87
CA TRP A 28 -9.54 -4.25 11.89
C TRP A 28 -11.05 -4.09 12.07
N ALA A 29 -11.86 -4.85 11.32
CA ALA A 29 -13.31 -4.69 11.26
C ALA A 29 -13.75 -3.25 10.95
N ARG A 30 -12.94 -2.49 10.20
CA ARG A 30 -13.24 -1.09 9.83
C ARG A 30 -13.71 -0.97 8.39
N LEU A 31 -14.80 -0.22 8.21
CA LEU A 31 -15.26 0.23 6.90
C LEU A 31 -14.56 1.55 6.55
N THR A 32 -13.56 1.48 5.68
CA THR A 32 -12.83 2.65 5.19
C THR A 32 -12.85 2.65 3.65
N PRO A 33 -13.10 3.79 2.98
CA PRO A 33 -13.01 3.88 1.53
C PRO A 33 -11.63 3.44 1.02
N TYR A 34 -11.59 2.83 -0.16
CA TYR A 34 -10.33 2.60 -0.88
C TYR A 34 -10.02 3.81 -1.80
N PRO A 35 -8.77 4.32 -1.82
CA PRO A 35 -7.62 3.83 -1.07
C PRO A 35 -7.68 4.22 0.42
N CYS A 36 -7.21 3.33 1.31
CA CYS A 36 -7.05 3.63 2.73
C CYS A 36 -5.61 4.08 3.03
N TRP A 37 -5.41 4.70 4.19
CA TRP A 37 -4.10 5.24 4.57
C TRP A 37 -2.96 4.21 4.54
N GLN A 38 -3.23 2.92 4.85
CA GLN A 38 -2.20 1.87 4.78
C GLN A 38 -1.78 1.59 3.34
N ALA A 39 -2.74 1.53 2.41
CA ALA A 39 -2.45 1.36 0.98
C ALA A 39 -1.71 2.57 0.42
N GLU A 40 -2.11 3.79 0.79
CA GLU A 40 -1.42 5.03 0.38
C GLU A 40 0.01 5.09 0.93
N TRP A 41 0.20 4.72 2.19
CA TRP A 41 1.52 4.65 2.82
C TRP A 41 2.44 3.65 2.10
N ALA A 42 1.96 2.43 1.83
CA ALA A 42 2.76 1.41 1.17
C ALA A 42 3.12 1.81 -0.27
N THR A 43 2.14 2.34 -1.01
CA THR A 43 2.35 2.87 -2.38
C THR A 43 3.38 3.99 -2.38
N SER A 44 3.27 4.95 -1.45
CA SER A 44 4.21 6.07 -1.34
C SER A 44 5.64 5.61 -1.05
N ARG A 45 5.81 4.55 -0.25
CA ARG A 45 7.13 3.98 0.03
C ARG A 45 7.73 3.26 -1.17
N GLN A 46 6.94 2.45 -1.87
CA GLN A 46 7.40 1.81 -3.10
C GLN A 46 7.78 2.84 -4.17
N ALA A 47 6.97 3.90 -4.34
CA ALA A 47 7.28 4.98 -5.27
C ALA A 47 8.62 5.65 -4.93
N ARG A 48 8.85 6.00 -3.65
CA ARG A 48 10.14 6.58 -3.21
C ARG A 48 11.31 5.64 -3.44
N ALA A 49 11.14 4.34 -3.20
CA ALA A 49 12.20 3.35 -3.41
C ALA A 49 12.54 3.19 -4.90
N ILE A 50 11.53 3.18 -5.78
CA ILE A 50 11.72 3.16 -7.24
C ILE A 50 12.42 4.43 -7.70
N THR A 51 11.96 5.61 -7.26
CA THR A 51 12.60 6.89 -7.57
C THR A 51 14.06 6.92 -7.14
N ALA A 52 14.37 6.45 -5.92
CA ALA A 52 15.75 6.40 -5.44
C ALA A 52 16.64 5.50 -6.31
N ARG A 53 16.16 4.31 -6.69
CA ARG A 53 16.89 3.38 -7.58
C ARG A 53 17.11 3.98 -8.97
N PHE A 54 16.10 4.65 -9.51
CA PHE A 54 16.22 5.34 -10.79
C PHE A 54 17.30 6.42 -10.74
N LEU A 55 17.26 7.28 -9.73
CA LEU A 55 18.24 8.36 -9.57
C LEU A 55 19.66 7.85 -9.32
N ASP A 56 19.81 6.73 -8.62
CA ASP A 56 21.12 6.09 -8.40
C ASP A 56 21.70 5.53 -9.70
N GLY A 57 20.88 4.90 -10.56
CA GLY A 57 21.32 4.39 -11.86
C GLY A 57 21.58 5.45 -12.92
N VAL A 58 21.19 6.71 -12.68
CA VAL A 58 21.51 7.87 -13.55
C VAL A 58 22.86 8.50 -13.17
N ARG A 59 23.41 8.19 -11.99
CA ARG A 59 24.70 8.71 -11.53
C ARG A 59 25.87 7.91 -12.10
#